data_AF-A0A5M8NSW5-F1
#
_entry.id   AF-A0A5M8NSW5-F1
#
_cell.length_a   1.000
_cell.length_b   1.000
_cell.length_c   1.000
_cell.angle_alpha   90.00
_cell.angle_beta   90.00
_cell.angle_gamma   90.00
#
_symmetry.space_group_name_H-M   'P 1'
#
loop_
_entity.id
_entity.type
_entity.pdbx_description
1 polymer ?
#
loop_
_entity_poly.entity_id
_entity_poly.type
_entity_poly.pdbx_seq_one_letter_code
_entity_poly.pdbx_strand_id
1 'polypeptide(L)'
;MEYSPDGKAYMVAHGAELNDQKPRFWNSSWITGDNVYLLRVTPTLENMNDASQWEFYGGKDAQGNAVWTSDFSQIKPLLEWNNNMGCVTVTYNAPLKKYLMCVTDGGNTVSRMNTYLLESESLTSEWKLITYMKSFGEQGYFVNIPSKFINPDGQTMWLMYSGNFAPNWNGEQIQSNPTGSHYGLVMQKIQLLK
;
A
#
# COMPACT_ATOMS: atom_id res chain seq x y z
N MET A 1 5.04 13.14 -14.49
CA MET A 1 4.21 14.03 -13.65
C MET A 1 2.83 14.33 -14.24
N GLU A 2 2.41 13.70 -15.35
CA GLU A 2 1.16 14.01 -16.07
C GLU A 2 -0.10 14.03 -15.18
N TYR A 3 -0.23 13.08 -14.24
CA TYR A 3 -1.40 12.96 -13.35
C TYR A 3 -1.12 13.41 -11.92
N SER A 4 -0.05 14.17 -11.69
CA SER A 4 0.22 14.75 -10.38
C SER A 4 -0.79 15.86 -10.09
N PRO A 5 -1.47 15.87 -8.93
CA PRO A 5 -2.46 16.90 -8.62
C PRO A 5 -1.84 18.31 -8.45
N ASP A 6 -0.58 18.36 -8.00
CA ASP A 6 0.12 19.59 -7.61
C ASP A 6 1.57 19.64 -8.11
N GLY A 7 1.93 18.76 -9.05
CA GLY A 7 3.30 18.64 -9.57
C GLY A 7 4.32 17.99 -8.62
N LYS A 8 3.89 17.40 -7.48
CA LYS A 8 4.76 16.68 -6.53
C LYS A 8 4.83 15.19 -6.80
N ALA A 9 6.03 14.59 -6.63
CA ALA A 9 6.14 13.14 -6.54
C ALA A 9 5.69 12.70 -5.15
N TYR A 10 4.86 11.65 -5.09
CA TYR A 10 4.34 11.10 -3.84
C TYR A 10 4.98 9.76 -3.51
N MET A 11 5.16 9.52 -2.21
CA MET A 11 5.60 8.24 -1.66
C MET A 11 4.61 7.79 -0.59
N VAL A 12 4.28 6.50 -0.60
CA VAL A 12 3.60 5.84 0.51
C VAL A 12 4.58 4.97 1.27
N ALA A 13 4.42 4.92 2.58
CA ALA A 13 5.17 4.05 3.47
C ALA A 13 4.21 3.38 4.45
N HIS A 14 4.60 2.27 5.04
CA HIS A 14 3.90 1.71 6.18
C HIS A 14 4.77 1.80 7.44
N GLY A 15 4.14 1.72 8.60
CA GLY A 15 4.83 1.70 9.87
C GLY A 15 3.87 1.43 11.03
N ALA A 16 4.35 1.68 12.25
CA ALA A 16 3.59 1.54 13.48
C ALA A 16 3.89 2.73 14.39
N GLU A 17 3.00 3.00 15.35
CA GLU A 17 3.24 4.01 16.38
C GLU A 17 4.00 3.42 17.56
N LEU A 18 4.82 4.25 18.22
CA LEU A 18 5.54 3.84 19.43
C LEU A 18 4.61 3.49 20.60
N ASN A 19 3.45 4.14 20.68
CA ASN A 19 2.49 4.00 21.78
C ASN A 19 1.30 3.09 21.41
N ASP A 20 1.52 2.09 20.55
CA ASP A 20 0.48 1.12 20.22
C ASP A 20 -0.05 0.42 21.47
N GLN A 21 -1.37 0.46 21.66
CA GLN A 21 -2.06 -0.17 22.79
C GLN A 21 -2.13 -1.69 22.68
N LYS A 22 -1.94 -2.25 21.49
CA LYS A 22 -2.01 -3.69 21.21
C LYS A 22 -0.83 -4.16 20.35
N PRO A 23 0.42 -3.95 20.82
CA PRO A 23 1.59 -4.27 20.04
C PRO A 23 1.68 -5.77 19.83
N ARG A 24 1.99 -6.17 18.60
CA ARG A 24 2.42 -7.53 18.29
C ARG A 24 3.93 -7.64 18.21
N PHE A 25 4.41 -8.86 18.32
CA PHE A 25 5.81 -9.16 18.08
C PHE A 25 6.19 -8.76 16.65
N TRP A 26 7.25 -7.97 16.51
CA TRP A 26 7.70 -7.40 15.23
C TRP A 26 6.64 -6.56 14.51
N ASN A 27 5.93 -5.68 15.23
CA ASN A 27 4.83 -4.89 14.64
C ASN A 27 5.23 -3.92 13.52
N SER A 28 6.51 -3.54 13.44
CA SER A 28 7.05 -2.69 12.37
C SER A 28 8.18 -3.40 11.60
N SER A 29 7.91 -4.60 11.09
CA SER A 29 8.81 -5.32 10.19
C SER A 29 8.55 -4.94 8.73
N TRP A 30 9.28 -5.52 7.78
CA TRP A 30 9.13 -5.24 6.34
C TRP A 30 7.72 -5.54 5.76
N ILE A 31 6.90 -6.35 6.43
CA ILE A 31 5.56 -6.77 5.96
C ILE A 31 4.44 -6.45 6.97
N THR A 32 4.80 -5.93 8.15
CA THR A 32 3.86 -5.68 9.25
C THR A 32 3.84 -4.20 9.60
N GLY A 33 2.65 -3.68 9.87
CA GLY A 33 2.44 -2.32 10.37
C GLY A 33 1.03 -2.13 10.87
N ASP A 34 0.77 -0.92 11.36
CA ASP A 34 -0.56 -0.44 11.79
C ASP A 34 -1.04 0.74 10.96
N ASN A 35 -0.12 1.40 10.24
CA ASN A 35 -0.33 2.69 9.61
C ASN A 35 0.19 2.70 8.17
N VAL A 36 -0.46 3.50 7.33
CA VAL A 36 0.08 3.99 6.06
C VAL A 36 0.40 5.48 6.22
N TYR A 37 1.57 5.90 5.78
CA TYR A 37 2.03 7.28 5.76
C TYR A 37 2.15 7.79 4.32
N LEU A 38 1.99 9.10 4.15
CA LEU A 38 2.07 9.78 2.85
C LEU A 38 3.09 10.92 2.92
N LEU A 39 3.96 10.95 1.91
CA LEU A 39 4.99 11.96 1.76
C LEU A 39 4.95 12.50 0.33
N ARG A 40 5.46 13.71 0.13
CA ARG A 40 5.62 14.30 -1.20
C ARG A 40 6.87 15.16 -1.32
N VAL A 41 7.36 15.33 -2.54
CA VAL A 41 8.56 16.12 -2.84
C VAL A 41 8.43 16.80 -4.21
N THR A 42 9.05 17.97 -4.38
CA THR A 42 9.22 18.55 -5.72
C THR A 42 10.26 17.71 -6.48
N PRO A 43 9.89 17.01 -7.56
CA PRO A 43 10.74 15.99 -8.14
C PRO A 43 11.94 16.59 -8.89
N THR A 44 13.12 16.50 -8.28
CA THR A 44 14.43 16.65 -8.91
C THR A 44 15.38 15.58 -8.36
N LEU A 45 16.51 15.34 -9.03
CA LEU A 45 17.50 14.38 -8.55
C LEU A 45 18.01 14.79 -7.16
N GLU A 46 18.26 16.07 -6.96
CA GLU A 46 18.74 16.63 -5.70
C GLU A 46 17.69 16.48 -4.61
N ASN A 47 16.45 16.91 -4.86
CA ASN A 47 15.41 16.93 -3.84
C ASN A 47 15.00 15.53 -3.40
N MET A 48 14.92 14.56 -4.33
CA MET A 48 14.53 13.21 -3.98
C MET A 48 15.57 12.47 -3.12
N ASN A 49 16.84 12.91 -3.14
CA ASN A 49 17.92 12.36 -2.34
C ASN A 49 18.24 13.17 -1.07
N ASP A 50 17.49 14.24 -0.79
CA ASP A 50 17.64 15.07 0.40
C ASP A 50 16.37 15.00 1.25
N ALA A 51 16.45 14.34 2.41
CA ALA A 51 15.33 14.18 3.33
C ALA A 51 14.71 15.52 3.78
N SER A 52 15.48 16.62 3.80
CA SER A 52 14.98 17.94 4.20
C SER A 52 14.05 18.59 3.16
N GLN A 53 14.00 18.07 1.93
CA GLN A 53 13.14 18.57 0.85
C GLN A 53 11.75 17.91 0.83
N TRP A 54 11.52 16.91 1.69
CA TRP A 54 10.26 16.19 1.75
C TRP A 54 9.23 16.89 2.64
N GLU A 55 7.98 16.84 2.21
CA GLU A 55 6.82 17.24 2.98
C GLU A 55 6.06 15.98 3.42
N PHE A 56 5.63 15.97 4.68
CA PHE A 56 4.92 14.86 5.31
C PHE A 56 3.46 15.24 5.51
N TYR A 57 2.56 14.28 5.32
CA TYR A 57 1.15 14.46 5.65
C TYR A 57 0.98 14.63 7.18
N GLY A 58 0.42 15.77 7.60
CA GLY A 58 0.20 16.14 9.00
C GLY A 58 -1.25 16.00 9.47
N GLY A 59 -2.10 15.30 8.69
CA GLY A 59 -3.53 15.18 8.94
C GLY A 59 -4.36 16.18 8.13
N LYS A 60 -5.54 16.53 8.66
CA LYS A 60 -6.48 17.46 8.02
C LYS A 60 -6.75 18.68 8.88
N ASP A 61 -6.99 19.82 8.23
CA ASP A 61 -7.51 21.02 8.87
C ASP A 61 -9.02 20.90 9.17
N ALA A 62 -9.60 21.96 9.75
CA ALA A 62 -11.02 21.99 10.10
C ALA A 62 -11.97 21.95 8.88
N GLN A 63 -11.44 22.24 7.68
CA GLN A 63 -12.16 22.19 6.41
C GLN A 63 -11.98 20.85 5.69
N GLY A 64 -11.17 19.94 6.26
CA GLY A 64 -10.89 18.62 5.69
C GLY A 64 -9.76 18.61 4.66
N ASN A 65 -9.02 19.72 4.48
CA ASN A 65 -7.89 19.76 3.56
C ASN A 65 -6.65 19.15 4.21
N ALA A 66 -5.83 18.49 3.39
CA ALA A 66 -4.56 17.93 3.85
C ALA A 66 -3.59 19.02 4.30
N VAL A 67 -3.05 18.87 5.50
CA VAL A 67 -1.96 19.69 6.02
C VAL A 67 -0.64 19.01 5.67
N TRP A 68 0.30 19.79 5.15
CA TRP A 68 1.64 19.32 4.81
C TRP A 68 2.67 20.06 5.67
N THR A 69 3.60 19.31 6.23
CA THR A 69 4.64 19.81 7.15
C THR A 69 6.01 19.34 6.68
N SER A 70 7.05 20.14 6.89
CA SER A 70 8.46 19.72 6.72
C SER A 70 9.06 19.15 8.01
N ASP A 71 8.36 19.25 9.14
CA ASP A 71 8.76 18.66 10.41
C ASP A 71 8.27 17.21 10.49
N PHE A 72 9.20 16.26 10.36
CA PHE A 72 8.92 14.83 10.45
C PHE A 72 8.24 14.43 11.76
N SER A 73 8.50 15.13 12.87
CA SER A 73 7.87 14.80 14.16
C SER A 73 6.36 15.07 14.19
N GLN A 74 5.85 15.82 13.22
CA GLN A 74 4.43 16.17 13.07
C GLN A 74 3.70 15.28 12.04
N ILE A 75 4.38 14.25 11.50
CA ILE A 75 3.74 13.32 10.57
C ILE A 75 2.57 12.60 11.25
N LYS A 76 1.48 12.42 10.51
CA LYS A 76 0.34 11.61 10.95
C LYS A 76 0.07 10.47 9.97
N PRO A 77 -0.48 9.33 10.44
CA PRO A 77 -0.98 8.31 9.56
C PRO A 77 -2.00 8.88 8.56
N LEU A 78 -1.89 8.48 7.29
CA LEU A 78 -2.93 8.66 6.29
C LEU A 78 -4.10 7.70 6.55
N LEU A 79 -3.78 6.44 6.85
CA LEU A 79 -4.73 5.38 7.19
C LEU A 79 -4.19 4.57 8.37
N GLU A 80 -5.09 4.07 9.21
CA GLU A 80 -4.78 3.30 10.41
C GLU A 80 -5.69 2.08 10.46
N TRP A 81 -5.09 0.91 10.64
CA TRP A 81 -5.81 -0.31 11.00
C TRP A 81 -4.84 -1.23 11.74
N ASN A 82 -4.88 -1.12 13.07
CA ASN A 82 -4.02 -1.84 13.98
C ASN A 82 -3.97 -3.35 13.65
N ASN A 83 -2.76 -3.90 13.49
CA ASN A 83 -2.46 -5.28 13.11
C ASN A 83 -2.95 -5.73 11.72
N ASN A 84 -3.44 -4.82 10.89
CA ASN A 84 -3.98 -5.12 9.56
C ASN A 84 -3.36 -4.23 8.47
N MET A 85 -2.21 -3.60 8.72
CA MET A 85 -1.45 -2.86 7.71
C MET A 85 -0.08 -3.52 7.48
N GLY A 86 0.66 -3.04 6.49
CA GLY A 86 1.95 -3.59 6.08
C GLY A 86 2.36 -3.07 4.72
N CYS A 87 3.06 -3.90 3.94
CA CYS A 87 3.54 -3.51 2.61
C CYS A 87 2.42 -2.88 1.78
N VAL A 88 2.67 -1.68 1.26
CA VAL A 88 1.67 -0.83 0.62
C VAL A 88 2.18 -0.31 -0.72
N THR A 89 1.29 -0.28 -1.72
CA THR A 89 1.53 0.38 -3.00
C THR A 89 0.30 1.19 -3.41
N VAL A 90 0.50 2.25 -4.18
CA VAL A 90 -0.58 3.07 -4.75
C VAL A 90 -0.33 3.29 -6.23
N THR A 91 -1.38 3.17 -7.04
CA THR A 91 -1.34 3.50 -8.47
C THR A 91 -2.57 4.31 -8.88
N TYR A 92 -2.36 5.29 -9.76
CA TYR A 92 -3.46 6.04 -10.36
C TYR A 92 -4.01 5.32 -11.59
N ASN A 93 -5.31 5.02 -11.57
CA ASN A 93 -6.10 4.48 -12.66
C ASN A 93 -6.72 5.64 -13.45
N ALA A 94 -6.05 6.07 -14.52
CA ALA A 94 -6.45 7.23 -15.30
C ALA A 94 -7.83 7.12 -15.95
N PRO A 95 -8.25 5.97 -16.55
CA PRO A 95 -9.59 5.83 -17.10
C PRO A 95 -10.72 6.03 -16.08
N LEU A 96 -10.56 5.51 -14.85
CA LEU A 96 -11.57 5.67 -13.80
C LEU A 96 -11.40 6.94 -12.96
N LYS A 97 -10.26 7.63 -13.09
CA LYS A 97 -9.85 8.79 -12.26
C LYS A 97 -9.86 8.45 -10.76
N LYS A 98 -9.32 7.28 -10.42
CA LYS A 98 -9.22 6.80 -9.04
C LYS A 98 -7.79 6.39 -8.73
N TYR A 99 -7.40 6.55 -7.48
CA TYR A 99 -6.22 5.91 -6.91
C TYR A 99 -6.62 4.52 -6.40
N LEU A 100 -5.80 3.52 -6.68
CA LEU A 100 -5.93 2.16 -6.16
C LEU A 100 -4.75 1.90 -5.22
N MET A 101 -5.04 1.51 -3.99
CA MET A 101 -4.04 1.12 -3.00
C MET A 101 -4.10 -0.39 -2.79
N CYS A 102 -2.96 -1.05 -2.84
CA CYS A 102 -2.82 -2.44 -2.41
C CYS A 102 -2.14 -2.44 -1.06
N VAL A 103 -2.73 -3.12 -0.08
CA VAL A 103 -2.09 -3.37 1.22
C VAL A 103 -2.02 -4.86 1.45
N THR A 104 -0.88 -5.31 1.95
CA THR A 104 -0.72 -6.66 2.49
C THR A 104 -0.45 -6.56 3.98
N ASP A 105 -1.31 -7.17 4.79
CA ASP A 105 -1.01 -7.45 6.18
C ASP A 105 -0.30 -8.80 6.28
N GLY A 106 0.86 -8.81 6.95
CA GLY A 106 1.43 -10.06 7.45
C GLY A 106 1.02 -10.24 8.90
N GLY A 107 1.04 -11.47 9.43
CA GLY A 107 1.08 -11.74 10.87
C GLY A 107 2.52 -11.72 11.38
N ASN A 108 3.37 -12.48 10.70
CA ASN A 108 4.83 -12.42 10.76
C ASN A 108 5.39 -12.67 9.35
N THR A 109 6.71 -12.79 9.22
CA THR A 109 7.34 -13.02 7.91
C THR A 109 6.94 -14.34 7.25
N VAL A 110 6.62 -15.40 8.00
CA VAL A 110 6.37 -16.75 7.44
C VAL A 110 4.91 -17.17 7.45
N SER A 111 4.04 -16.44 8.14
CA SER A 111 2.62 -16.77 8.24
C SER A 111 1.90 -16.55 6.91
N ARG A 112 0.66 -17.03 6.85
CA ARG A 112 -0.27 -16.54 5.83
C ARG A 112 -0.48 -15.02 5.97
N MET A 113 -0.75 -14.37 4.84
CA MET A 113 -0.89 -12.91 4.73
C MET A 113 -2.23 -12.57 4.09
N ASN A 114 -2.89 -11.49 4.52
CA ASN A 114 -4.09 -11.01 3.82
C ASN A 114 -3.71 -9.83 2.93
N THR A 115 -4.44 -9.69 1.83
CA THR A 115 -4.30 -8.56 0.93
C THR A 115 -5.64 -7.89 0.76
N TYR A 116 -5.68 -6.57 0.70
CA TYR A 116 -6.89 -5.85 0.36
C TYR A 116 -6.59 -4.66 -0.54
N LEU A 117 -7.63 -4.26 -1.27
CA LEU A 117 -7.58 -3.16 -2.21
C LEU A 117 -8.47 -2.03 -1.72
N LEU A 118 -7.96 -0.80 -1.74
CA LEU A 118 -8.71 0.40 -1.46
C LEU A 118 -8.77 1.30 -2.69
N GLU A 119 -9.82 2.11 -2.81
CA GLU A 119 -9.91 3.17 -3.81
C GLU A 119 -10.15 4.54 -3.17
N SER A 120 -9.72 5.59 -3.88
CA SER A 120 -9.97 6.98 -3.48
C SER A 120 -9.96 7.91 -4.69
N GLU A 121 -10.62 9.06 -4.57
CA GLU A 121 -10.62 10.11 -5.60
C GLU A 121 -9.35 10.97 -5.56
N SER A 122 -8.74 11.10 -4.38
CA SER A 122 -7.44 11.75 -4.19
C SER A 122 -6.61 10.99 -3.16
N LEU A 123 -5.30 11.27 -3.10
CA LEU A 123 -4.42 10.62 -2.13
C LEU A 123 -4.78 10.94 -0.67
N THR A 124 -5.48 12.04 -0.42
CA THR A 124 -5.80 12.55 0.92
C THR A 124 -7.30 12.57 1.23
N SER A 125 -8.15 12.14 0.31
CA SER A 125 -9.59 11.94 0.57
C SER A 125 -9.85 10.62 1.32
N GLU A 126 -11.13 10.33 1.55
CA GLU A 126 -11.56 9.05 2.12
C GLU A 126 -11.17 7.89 1.19
N TRP A 127 -10.60 6.84 1.78
CA TRP A 127 -10.29 5.59 1.12
C TRP A 127 -11.37 4.55 1.42
N LYS A 128 -11.88 3.90 0.37
CA LYS A 128 -12.96 2.89 0.47
C LYS A 128 -12.42 1.52 0.16
N LEU A 129 -12.83 0.52 0.93
CA LEU A 129 -12.48 -0.88 0.69
C LEU A 129 -13.18 -1.38 -0.57
N ILE A 130 -12.40 -1.83 -1.55
CA ILE A 130 -12.90 -2.52 -2.74
C ILE A 130 -13.13 -4.00 -2.41
N THR A 131 -12.11 -4.65 -1.85
CA THR A 131 -12.16 -6.07 -1.52
C THR A 131 -11.12 -6.42 -0.46
N TYR A 132 -11.45 -7.41 0.37
CA TYR A 132 -10.54 -8.04 1.32
C TYR A 132 -10.32 -9.50 0.92
N MET A 133 -9.08 -9.85 0.61
CA MET A 133 -8.67 -11.17 0.13
C MET A 133 -7.89 -11.88 1.24
N LYS A 134 -8.61 -12.68 2.02
CA LYS A 134 -8.04 -13.47 3.11
C LYS A 134 -7.06 -14.49 2.55
N SER A 135 -5.85 -14.55 3.12
CA SER A 135 -4.81 -15.50 2.70
C SER A 135 -4.53 -15.46 1.19
N PHE A 136 -4.49 -14.28 0.59
CA PHE A 136 -4.24 -14.11 -0.84
C PHE A 136 -2.80 -14.47 -1.20
N GLY A 137 -2.62 -15.25 -2.27
CA GLY A 137 -1.36 -15.91 -2.57
C GLY A 137 -0.97 -16.94 -1.51
N GLU A 138 -1.77 -17.13 -0.44
CA GLU A 138 -1.44 -17.59 0.91
C GLU A 138 -0.28 -16.86 1.60
N GLN A 139 0.74 -16.43 0.87
CA GLN A 139 1.80 -15.55 1.37
C GLN A 139 2.17 -14.52 0.28
N GLY A 140 1.18 -13.81 -0.28
CA GLY A 140 1.42 -12.75 -1.26
C GLY A 140 1.95 -11.47 -0.62
N TYR A 141 2.97 -10.84 -1.20
CA TYR A 141 3.59 -9.59 -0.76
C TYR A 141 4.10 -8.76 -1.94
N PHE A 142 4.42 -7.48 -1.69
CA PHE A 142 4.69 -6.47 -2.73
C PHE A 142 3.57 -6.38 -3.79
N VAL A 143 2.32 -6.55 -3.36
CA VAL A 143 1.16 -6.51 -4.25
C VAL A 143 1.03 -5.12 -4.87
N ASN A 144 0.93 -5.05 -6.19
CA ASN A 144 0.85 -3.81 -6.95
C ASN A 144 0.08 -3.99 -8.26
N ILE A 145 -0.41 -2.87 -8.80
CA ILE A 145 -1.14 -2.81 -10.08
C ILE A 145 -0.45 -1.73 -10.92
N PRO A 146 0.58 -2.03 -11.72
CA PRO A 146 1.27 -0.98 -12.46
C PRO A 146 0.38 -0.37 -13.54
N SER A 147 0.36 0.96 -13.63
CA SER A 147 -0.57 1.71 -14.49
C SER A 147 -0.50 1.32 -15.98
N LYS A 148 0.69 0.91 -16.45
CA LYS A 148 0.92 0.44 -17.83
C LYS A 148 0.10 -0.81 -18.18
N PHE A 149 -0.35 -1.57 -17.19
CA PHE A 149 -1.10 -2.82 -17.36
C PHE A 149 -2.58 -2.67 -16.95
N ILE A 150 -3.08 -1.44 -16.87
CA ILE A 150 -4.51 -1.14 -16.78
C ILE A 150 -5.04 -0.98 -18.20
N ASN A 151 -6.10 -1.73 -18.54
CA ASN A 151 -6.75 -1.62 -19.84
C ASN A 151 -7.43 -0.25 -20.03
N PRO A 152 -7.75 0.14 -21.28
CA PRO A 152 -8.47 1.39 -21.55
C PRO A 152 -9.82 1.53 -20.83
N ASP A 153 -10.45 0.42 -20.44
CA ASP A 153 -11.70 0.41 -19.68
C ASP A 153 -11.52 0.77 -18.19
N GLY A 154 -10.28 0.79 -17.69
CA GLY A 154 -9.92 0.97 -16.30
C GLY A 154 -10.34 -0.15 -15.36
N GLN A 155 -11.13 -1.12 -15.81
CA GLN A 155 -11.70 -2.18 -14.97
C GLN A 155 -10.88 -3.46 -15.05
N THR A 156 -10.28 -3.73 -16.20
CA THR A 156 -9.44 -4.91 -16.41
C THR A 156 -7.98 -4.53 -16.23
N MET A 157 -7.24 -5.24 -15.38
CA MET A 157 -5.85 -4.92 -15.07
C MET A 157 -5.04 -6.15 -14.66
N TRP A 158 -3.72 -5.99 -14.54
CA TRP A 158 -2.83 -7.02 -13.99
C TRP A 158 -2.44 -6.69 -12.55
N LEU A 159 -2.76 -7.60 -11.65
CA LEU A 159 -2.27 -7.62 -10.27
C LEU A 159 -0.95 -8.38 -10.25
N MET A 160 0.10 -7.73 -9.75
CA MET A 160 1.45 -8.30 -9.67
C MET A 160 1.90 -8.40 -8.22
N TYR A 161 2.55 -9.50 -7.88
CA TYR A 161 3.05 -9.76 -6.53
C TYR A 161 4.12 -10.85 -6.55
N SER A 162 4.80 -11.04 -5.44
CA SER A 162 5.57 -12.24 -5.14
C SER A 162 4.91 -12.98 -3.99
N GLY A 163 5.14 -14.29 -3.86
CA GLY A 163 4.63 -15.00 -2.70
C GLY A 163 5.32 -16.30 -2.37
N ASN A 164 4.83 -17.01 -1.36
CA ASN A 164 5.16 -18.42 -1.08
C ASN A 164 6.66 -18.70 -0.94
N PHE A 165 7.42 -17.77 -0.35
CA PHE A 165 8.85 -17.96 -0.10
C PHE A 165 9.12 -18.99 1.01
N ALA A 166 8.21 -19.10 1.99
CA ALA A 166 8.32 -19.99 3.14
C ALA A 166 7.16 -21.00 3.16
N PRO A 167 7.10 -21.94 2.21
CA PRO A 167 5.91 -22.75 2.01
C PRO A 167 5.62 -23.74 3.14
N ASN A 168 6.65 -24.12 3.90
CA ASN A 168 6.61 -25.14 4.93
C ASN A 168 7.41 -24.78 6.20
N TRP A 169 7.70 -23.49 6.41
CA TRP A 169 8.41 -23.04 7.60
C TRP A 169 7.45 -22.93 8.79
N ASN A 170 7.95 -23.16 10.00
CA ASN A 170 7.17 -23.07 11.25
C ASN A 170 5.85 -23.87 11.26
N GLY A 171 5.77 -24.97 10.49
CA GLY A 171 4.57 -25.81 10.41
C GLY A 171 3.45 -25.25 9.52
N GLU A 172 3.68 -24.15 8.82
CA GLU A 172 2.76 -23.67 7.79
C GLU A 172 2.67 -24.66 6.61
N GLN A 173 1.55 -24.63 5.91
CA GLN A 173 1.34 -25.40 4.67
C GLN A 173 0.74 -24.48 3.62
N ILE A 174 1.60 -23.67 3.01
CA ILE A 174 1.23 -22.65 2.05
C ILE A 174 0.92 -23.29 0.70
N GLN A 175 -0.24 -22.98 0.14
CA GLN A 175 -0.66 -23.44 -1.18
C GLN A 175 -0.45 -22.38 -2.25
N SER A 176 -0.42 -22.83 -3.50
CA SER A 176 -0.47 -21.93 -4.66
C SER A 176 -1.92 -21.48 -4.89
N ASN A 177 -2.36 -20.46 -4.15
CA ASN A 177 -3.72 -19.95 -4.21
C ASN A 177 -3.75 -18.41 -4.30
N PRO A 178 -4.03 -17.82 -5.47
CA PRO A 178 -4.51 -18.47 -6.70
C PRO A 178 -3.45 -19.33 -7.40
N THR A 179 -3.88 -20.23 -8.27
CA THR A 179 -2.98 -21.09 -9.05
C THR A 179 -1.88 -20.27 -9.72
N GLY A 180 -0.64 -20.73 -9.56
CA GLY A 180 0.54 -20.04 -10.08
C GLY A 180 1.19 -19.09 -9.09
N SER A 181 0.65 -18.92 -7.88
CA SER A 181 1.35 -18.23 -6.77
C SER A 181 2.61 -18.99 -6.37
N HIS A 182 3.78 -18.34 -6.43
CA HIS A 182 5.08 -18.92 -6.10
C HIS A 182 6.10 -17.81 -5.78
N TYR A 183 7.29 -18.23 -5.33
CA TYR A 183 8.42 -17.33 -5.08
C TYR A 183 9.02 -16.83 -6.39
N GLY A 184 8.55 -15.66 -6.84
CA GLY A 184 8.89 -15.06 -8.12
C GLY A 184 7.92 -13.95 -8.48
N LEU A 185 7.96 -13.47 -9.72
CA LEU A 185 6.97 -12.52 -10.22
C LEU A 185 5.71 -13.28 -10.64
N VAL A 186 4.63 -13.09 -9.90
CA VAL A 186 3.31 -13.62 -10.20
C VAL A 186 2.47 -12.53 -10.84
N MET A 187 1.78 -12.86 -11.92
CA MET A 187 0.86 -11.94 -12.61
C MET A 187 -0.52 -12.58 -12.70
N GLN A 188 -1.53 -11.92 -12.16
CA GLN A 188 -2.92 -12.34 -12.20
C GLN A 188 -3.75 -11.27 -12.90
N LYS A 189 -4.51 -11.67 -13.93
CA LYS A 189 -5.49 -10.78 -14.54
C LYS A 189 -6.69 -10.64 -13.60
N ILE A 190 -7.04 -9.41 -13.25
CA ILE A 190 -8.19 -9.09 -12.40
C ILE A 190 -9.16 -8.17 -13.13
N GLN A 191 -10.40 -8.15 -12.65
CA GLN A 191 -11.45 -7.27 -13.12
C GLN A 191 -12.21 -6.67 -11.93
N LEU A 192 -12.35 -5.35 -11.91
CA LEU A 192 -13.26 -4.67 -10.99
C LEU A 192 -14.71 -4.94 -11.42
N LEU A 193 -15.53 -5.39 -10.48
CA LEU A 193 -16.96 -5.59 -10.70
C LEU A 193 -17.71 -4.30 -10.35
N LYS A 194 -18.88 -4.11 -10.98
CA LYS A 194 -19.78 -2.98 -10.71
C LYS A 194 -20.61 -3.22 -9.46
#